data_AF-A0A8T2XWA5-F1
#
_entry.id   AF-A0A8T2XWA5-F1
#
_cell.length_a   1.000
_cell.length_b   1.000
_cell.length_c   1.000
_cell.angle_alpha   90.00
_cell.angle_beta   90.00
_cell.angle_gamma   90.00
#
_symmetry.space_group_name_H-M   'P 1'
#
loop_
_entity.id
_entity.type
_entity.pdbx_description
1 polymer ?
#
loop_
_entity_poly.entity_id
_entity_poly.type
_entity_poly.pdbx_seq_one_letter_code
_entity_poly.pdbx_strand_id
1 'polypeptide(L)'
;MAASQAILLLQKQLRDLCKNPVDGFSAGLVDETDMFEWSVSIIGPPDTLYDGGFFNAIMSFPKNYPNSPPTVRFTSEMWHPNVYPDGKVCISILHPPGDDPNGYELATERWSPVHTVCDAFMHFIFFGCSICVCVNFWLLLSTLLAFSLFLVYPPNMGGILAS
;
A
#
# COMPACT_ATOMS: atom_id res chain seq x y z
N MET A 1 5.08 33.75 -13.30
CA MET A 1 4.88 33.17 -11.96
C MET A 1 6.10 32.33 -11.65
N ALA A 2 6.82 32.61 -10.55
CA ALA A 2 7.90 31.72 -10.11
C ALA A 2 7.25 30.38 -9.73
N ALA A 3 7.74 29.27 -10.29
CA ALA A 3 7.30 27.94 -9.90
C ALA A 3 7.58 27.78 -8.39
N SER A 4 6.59 27.33 -7.63
CA SER A 4 6.79 27.03 -6.22
C SER A 4 7.86 25.93 -6.10
N GLN A 5 8.66 25.98 -5.02
CA GLN A 5 9.71 25.00 -4.76
C GLN A 5 9.19 23.54 -4.87
N ALA A 6 7.95 23.32 -4.44
CA ALA A 6 7.24 22.05 -4.56
C ALA A 6 7.14 21.57 -6.02
N ILE A 7 6.72 22.43 -6.96
CA ILE A 7 6.57 22.09 -8.38
C ILE A 7 7.92 21.70 -8.99
N LEU A 8 8.98 22.45 -8.68
CA LEU A 8 10.33 22.14 -9.20
C LEU A 8 10.82 20.77 -8.71
N LEU A 9 10.54 20.44 -7.45
CA LEU A 9 10.90 19.14 -6.87
C LEU A 9 10.09 17.99 -7.49
N LEU A 10 8.77 18.16 -7.61
CA LEU A 10 7.88 17.17 -8.22
C LEU A 10 8.25 16.90 -9.68
N GLN A 11 8.52 17.96 -10.46
CA GLN A 11 9.00 17.82 -11.83
C GLN A 11 10.34 17.07 -11.91
N LYS A 12 11.25 17.29 -10.95
CA LYS A 12 12.51 16.55 -10.88
C LYS A 12 12.25 15.07 -10.59
N GLN A 13 11.46 14.76 -9.58
CA GLN A 13 11.11 13.38 -9.22
C GLN A 13 10.40 12.63 -10.34
N LEU A 14 9.48 13.29 -11.05
CA LEU A 14 8.79 12.71 -12.20
C LEU A 14 9.78 12.35 -13.32
N ARG A 15 10.73 13.26 -13.63
CA ARG A 15 11.79 12.98 -14.62
C ARG A 15 12.70 11.84 -14.17
N ASP A 16 13.01 11.76 -12.88
CA ASP A 16 13.87 10.71 -12.34
C ASP A 16 13.18 9.34 -12.40
N LEU A 17 11.86 9.29 -12.15
CA LEU A 17 11.02 8.11 -12.36
C LEU A 17 10.93 7.68 -13.83
N CYS A 18 10.78 8.62 -14.77
CA CYS A 18 10.78 8.30 -16.19
C CYS A 18 12.14 7.76 -16.67
N LYS A 19 13.25 8.20 -16.07
CA LYS A 19 14.60 7.74 -16.41
C LYS A 19 14.93 6.38 -15.81
N ASN A 20 14.49 6.14 -14.59
CA ASN A 20 14.74 4.90 -13.84
C ASN A 20 13.39 4.34 -13.38
N PRO A 21 12.64 3.67 -14.29
CA PRO A 21 11.39 3.04 -13.91
C PRO A 21 11.66 1.94 -12.88
N VAL A 22 10.74 1.80 -11.92
CA VAL A 22 10.79 0.74 -10.90
C VAL A 22 9.89 -0.40 -11.38
N ASP A 23 10.39 -1.63 -11.35
CA ASP A 23 9.61 -2.79 -11.78
C ASP A 23 8.36 -2.97 -10.91
N GLY A 24 7.23 -3.26 -11.57
CA GLY A 24 5.93 -3.43 -10.89
C GLY A 24 5.26 -2.13 -10.47
N PHE A 25 5.85 -0.96 -10.79
CA PHE A 25 5.32 0.34 -10.43
C PHE A 25 5.39 1.33 -11.60
N SER A 26 4.32 2.07 -11.82
CA SER A 26 4.29 3.18 -12.77
C SER A 26 3.58 4.38 -12.16
N ALA A 27 4.11 5.58 -12.42
CA ALA A 27 3.51 6.83 -12.00
C ALA A 27 3.55 7.84 -13.15
N GLY A 28 2.47 8.61 -13.27
CA GLY A 28 2.32 9.70 -14.21
C GLY A 28 1.41 10.78 -13.65
N LEU A 29 1.26 11.88 -14.38
CA LEU A 29 0.30 12.93 -14.01
C LEU A 29 -1.11 12.45 -14.37
N VAL A 30 -2.09 12.78 -13.52
CA VAL A 30 -3.52 12.60 -13.88
C VAL A 30 -3.88 13.57 -15.01
N ASP A 31 -3.42 14.82 -14.87
CA ASP A 31 -3.63 15.90 -15.83
C ASP A 31 -2.31 16.68 -15.98
N GLU A 32 -1.92 17.03 -17.20
CA GLU A 32 -0.68 17.77 -17.46
C GLU A 32 -0.69 19.21 -16.89
N THR A 33 -1.87 19.73 -16.57
CA THR A 33 -2.06 21.04 -15.94
C THR A 33 -1.86 21.01 -14.43
N ASP A 34 -2.02 19.85 -13.79
CA ASP A 34 -1.85 19.69 -12.34
C ASP A 34 -0.67 18.80 -11.97
N MET A 35 0.39 19.42 -11.48
CA MET A 35 1.60 18.72 -11.03
C MET A 35 1.43 18.06 -9.65
N PHE A 36 0.34 18.33 -8.93
CA PHE A 36 0.09 17.85 -7.57
C PHE A 36 -0.78 16.60 -7.52
N GLU A 37 -1.30 16.11 -8.64
CA GLU A 37 -2.08 14.87 -8.70
C GLU A 37 -1.48 13.87 -9.66
N TRP A 38 -1.04 12.74 -9.12
CA TRP A 38 -0.36 11.70 -9.89
C TRP A 38 -1.21 10.43 -9.92
N SER A 39 -1.37 9.87 -11.11
CA SER A 39 -1.94 8.55 -11.31
C SER A 39 -0.84 7.52 -11.16
N VAL A 40 -1.13 6.48 -10.41
CA VAL A 40 -0.18 5.44 -10.08
C VAL A 40 -0.80 4.08 -10.37
N SER A 41 -0.03 3.21 -11.00
CA SER A 41 -0.40 1.83 -11.26
C SER A 41 0.63 0.89 -10.62
N ILE A 42 0.13 -0.07 -9.86
CA ILE A 42 0.93 -1.05 -9.12
C ILE A 42 0.54 -2.44 -9.61
N ILE A 43 1.54 -3.22 -9.98
CA ILE A 43 1.40 -4.64 -10.25
C ILE A 43 1.65 -5.36 -8.93
N GLY A 44 0.72 -6.24 -8.54
CA GLY A 44 0.88 -7.00 -7.32
C GLY A 44 2.11 -7.91 -7.40
N PRO A 45 2.97 -7.91 -6.36
CA PRO A 45 4.22 -8.65 -6.38
C PRO A 45 3.98 -10.17 -6.43
N PRO A 46 4.90 -10.92 -7.06
CA PRO A 46 4.83 -12.37 -7.11
C PRO A 46 4.89 -12.95 -5.70
N ASP A 47 4.35 -14.17 -5.54
CA ASP A 47 4.32 -14.89 -4.26
C ASP A 47 3.53 -14.18 -3.14
N THR A 48 2.60 -13.29 -3.50
CA THR A 48 1.66 -12.65 -2.57
C THR A 48 0.21 -12.91 -2.94
N LEU A 49 -0.73 -12.60 -2.04
CA LEU A 49 -2.18 -12.66 -2.33
C LEU A 49 -2.62 -11.73 -3.46
N TYR A 50 -1.75 -10.80 -3.85
CA TYR A 50 -2.01 -9.80 -4.88
C TYR A 50 -1.31 -10.14 -6.20
N ASP A 51 -0.61 -11.27 -6.30
CA ASP A 51 0.14 -11.68 -7.49
C ASP A 51 -0.72 -11.64 -8.76
N GLY A 52 -0.20 -10.98 -9.80
CA GLY A 52 -0.91 -10.75 -11.07
C GLY A 52 -2.02 -9.70 -11.01
N GLY A 53 -2.30 -9.10 -9.85
CA GLY A 53 -3.27 -8.02 -9.69
C GLY A 53 -2.77 -6.69 -10.25
N PHE A 54 -3.70 -5.86 -10.74
CA PHE A 54 -3.41 -4.52 -11.24
C PHE A 54 -4.21 -3.48 -10.45
N PHE A 55 -3.50 -2.68 -9.65
CA PHE A 55 -4.09 -1.74 -8.71
C PHE A 55 -3.76 -0.30 -9.11
N ASN A 56 -4.79 0.49 -9.36
CA ASN A 56 -4.64 1.90 -9.64
C ASN A 56 -4.87 2.72 -8.36
N ALA A 57 -4.08 3.77 -8.20
CA ALA A 57 -4.15 4.72 -7.11
C ALA A 57 -3.95 6.15 -7.62
N ILE A 58 -4.43 7.10 -6.83
CA ILE A 58 -4.16 8.52 -7.00
C ILE A 58 -3.32 8.96 -5.81
N MET A 59 -2.21 9.63 -6.12
CA MET A 59 -1.34 10.27 -5.16
C MET A 59 -1.52 11.79 -5.28
N SER A 60 -2.01 12.42 -4.21
CA SER A 60 -2.23 13.85 -4.14
C SER A 60 -1.20 14.50 -3.22
N PHE A 61 -0.48 15.49 -3.74
CA PHE A 61 0.57 16.21 -3.04
C PHE A 61 0.04 17.51 -2.45
N PRO A 62 0.44 17.88 -1.22
CA PRO A 62 0.05 19.16 -0.65
C PRO A 62 0.93 20.30 -1.22
N LYS A 63 0.41 21.53 -1.18
CA LYS A 63 1.13 22.72 -1.69
C LYS A 63 2.43 23.04 -0.94
N ASN A 64 2.58 22.52 0.27
CA ASN A 64 3.77 22.68 1.11
C ASN A 64 4.75 21.49 0.99
N TYR A 65 4.60 20.61 -0.01
CA TYR A 65 5.55 19.55 -0.30
C TYR A 65 6.98 20.12 -0.49
N PRO A 66 8.03 19.49 0.06
CA PRO A 66 8.08 18.19 0.74
C PRO A 66 7.90 18.24 2.28
N ASN A 67 7.49 19.37 2.86
CA ASN A 67 7.35 19.49 4.33
C ASN A 67 6.22 18.62 4.89
N SER A 68 5.20 18.33 4.08
CA SER A 68 4.12 17.41 4.43
C SER A 68 4.05 16.27 3.42
N PRO A 69 3.64 15.06 3.88
CA PRO A 69 3.54 13.90 3.03
C PRO A 69 2.42 14.04 1.99
N PRO A 70 2.53 13.34 0.85
CA PRO A 70 1.40 13.13 -0.03
C PRO A 70 0.37 12.19 0.60
N THR A 71 -0.86 12.22 0.09
CA THR A 71 -1.89 11.23 0.41
C THR A 71 -2.07 10.27 -0.75
N VAL A 72 -2.17 8.97 -0.46
CA VAL A 72 -2.41 7.93 -1.48
C VAL A 72 -3.77 7.31 -1.26
N ARG A 73 -4.55 7.20 -2.34
CA ARG A 73 -5.85 6.54 -2.34
C ARG A 73 -5.98 5.61 -3.54
N PHE A 74 -6.28 4.35 -3.29
CA PHE A 74 -6.59 3.40 -4.34
C PHE A 74 -7.94 3.71 -5.00
N THR A 75 -7.96 3.68 -6.33
CA THR A 75 -9.17 3.80 -7.14
C THR A 75 -9.72 2.42 -7.51
N SER A 76 -8.84 1.42 -7.62
CA SER A 76 -9.23 0.02 -7.73
C SER A 76 -9.73 -0.51 -6.38
N GLU A 77 -10.70 -1.43 -6.43
CA GLU A 77 -11.14 -2.15 -5.24
C GLU A 77 -10.01 -3.08 -4.76
N MET A 78 -9.57 -2.89 -3.52
CA MET A 78 -8.55 -3.72 -2.92
C MET A 78 -8.79 -3.87 -1.43
N TRP A 79 -8.43 -5.03 -0.90
CA TRP A 79 -8.51 -5.30 0.52
C TRP A 79 -7.10 -5.46 1.07
N HIS A 80 -6.72 -4.62 2.02
CA HIS A 80 -5.44 -4.71 2.73
C HIS A 80 -5.61 -4.09 4.13
N PRO A 81 -4.98 -4.62 5.20
CA PRO A 81 -5.15 -4.09 6.56
C PRO A 81 -4.81 -2.59 6.70
N ASN A 82 -3.83 -2.13 5.92
CA ASN A 82 -3.39 -0.74 5.87
C ASN A 82 -4.13 0.11 4.80
N VAL A 83 -5.20 -0.42 4.20
CA VAL A 83 -6.05 0.31 3.25
C VAL A 83 -7.44 0.40 3.84
N TYR A 84 -7.89 1.63 4.07
CA TYR A 84 -9.23 1.89 4.56
C TYR A 84 -10.29 1.56 3.51
N PRO A 85 -11.56 1.37 3.90
CA PRO A 85 -12.65 1.10 2.96
C PRO A 85 -12.89 2.21 1.91
N ASP A 86 -12.41 3.42 2.17
CA ASP A 86 -12.41 4.55 1.22
C ASP A 86 -11.22 4.51 0.23
N GLY A 87 -10.40 3.46 0.29
CA GLY A 87 -9.19 3.26 -0.51
C GLY A 87 -7.96 4.00 0.02
N LYS A 88 -8.06 4.76 1.12
CA LYS A 88 -6.95 5.54 1.64
C LYS A 88 -5.89 4.64 2.28
N VAL A 89 -4.63 4.87 1.93
CA VAL A 89 -3.49 4.12 2.46
C VAL A 89 -3.01 4.74 3.78
N CYS A 90 -2.79 3.88 4.77
CA CYS A 90 -2.32 4.25 6.10
C CYS A 90 -1.03 3.50 6.44
N ILE A 91 0.10 4.15 6.19
CA ILE A 91 1.43 3.63 6.52
C ILE A 91 2.23 4.75 7.20
N SER A 92 3.15 4.38 8.07
CA SER A 92 3.95 5.29 8.91
C SER A 92 4.63 6.40 8.10
N ILE A 93 5.18 6.07 6.93
CA ILE A 93 5.84 7.05 6.04
C ILE A 93 4.89 8.14 5.51
N LEU A 94 3.58 7.91 5.47
CA LEU A 94 2.59 8.91 5.05
C LEU A 94 2.04 9.74 6.22
N HIS A 95 2.49 9.49 7.45
CA HIS A 95 2.15 10.31 8.60
C HIS A 95 3.00 11.58 8.66
N PRO A 96 2.42 12.72 9.05
CA PRO A 96 3.15 13.98 9.16
C PRO A 96 4.31 13.86 10.17
N PRO A 97 5.37 14.67 9.99
CA PRO A 97 6.50 14.68 10.91
C PRO A 97 6.05 15.14 12.32
N GLY A 98 6.55 14.46 13.35
CA GLY A 98 6.26 14.77 14.75
C GLY A 98 6.19 13.52 15.63
N ASP A 99 5.99 13.72 16.94
CA ASP A 99 5.79 12.63 17.89
C ASP A 99 4.38 12.04 17.75
N ASP A 100 4.28 10.72 17.92
CA ASP A 100 3.00 10.03 17.88
C ASP A 100 2.23 10.30 19.17
N PRO A 101 1.00 10.84 19.13
CA PRO A 101 0.19 10.97 20.33
C PRO A 101 0.00 9.62 21.05
N ASN A 102 0.07 8.52 20.29
CA ASN A 102 -0.16 7.17 20.79
C ASN A 102 1.15 6.39 21.09
N GLY A 103 2.31 6.91 20.69
CA GLY A 103 3.63 6.31 20.94
C GLY A 103 3.90 4.97 20.21
N TYR A 104 3.16 4.63 19.16
CA TYR A 104 3.33 3.35 18.45
C TYR A 104 4.43 3.38 17.38
N GLU A 105 4.82 4.57 16.92
CA GLU A 105 5.76 4.76 15.81
C GLU A 105 6.96 5.62 16.22
N LEU A 106 8.15 5.29 15.71
CA LEU A 106 9.32 6.14 15.88
C LEU A 106 9.25 7.32 14.90
N ALA A 107 9.70 8.51 15.33
CA ALA A 107 9.76 9.69 14.46
C ALA A 107 10.61 9.47 13.19
N THR A 108 11.55 8.52 13.22
CA THR A 108 12.37 8.12 12.08
C THR A 108 11.62 7.33 11.01
N GLU A 109 10.50 6.71 11.37
CA GLU A 109 9.67 5.91 10.45
C GLU A 109 8.58 6.77 9.77
N ARG A 110 8.49 8.05 10.14
CA ARG A 110 7.52 9.01 9.63
C ARG A 110 8.03 9.81 8.44
N TRP A 111 7.14 10.59 7.83
CA TRP A 111 7.50 11.44 6.71
C TRP A 111 8.64 12.40 7.07
N SER A 112 9.64 12.44 6.21
CA SER A 112 10.73 13.41 6.27
C SER A 112 10.91 14.03 4.88
N PRO A 113 11.30 15.31 4.77
CA PRO A 113 11.51 15.98 3.47
C PRO A 113 12.58 15.33 2.58
N VAL A 114 13.38 14.41 3.12
CA VAL A 114 14.37 13.61 2.37
C VAL A 114 13.74 12.46 1.60
N HIS A 115 12.54 12.01 1.99
CA HIS A 115 11.83 10.91 1.34
C HIS A 115 11.25 11.36 -0.01
N THR A 116 11.36 10.47 -0.99
CA THR A 116 10.83 10.65 -2.32
C THR A 116 9.55 9.84 -2.55
N VAL A 117 8.89 10.10 -3.68
CA VAL A 117 7.75 9.30 -4.14
C VAL A 117 8.13 7.82 -4.26
N CYS A 118 9.32 7.53 -4.77
CA CYS A 118 9.84 6.17 -4.89
C CYS A 118 9.94 5.47 -3.53
N ASP A 119 10.43 6.18 -2.50
CA ASP A 119 10.58 5.61 -1.16
C ASP A 119 9.23 5.26 -0.54
N ALA A 120 8.23 6.13 -0.70
CA ALA A 120 6.87 5.87 -0.21
C ALA A 120 6.27 4.60 -0.84
N PHE A 121 6.50 4.39 -2.13
CA PHE A 121 6.01 3.21 -2.84
C PHE A 121 6.79 1.94 -2.54
N MET A 122 8.12 2.03 -2.45
CA MET A 122 8.91 0.88 -2.03
C MET A 122 8.50 0.40 -0.65
N HIS A 123 8.25 1.31 0.31
CA HIS A 123 7.74 0.93 1.62
C HIS A 123 6.41 0.18 1.52
N PHE A 124 5.47 0.62 0.69
CA PHE A 124 4.19 -0.08 0.51
C PHE A 124 4.37 -1.51 -0.04
N ILE A 125 5.20 -1.68 -1.08
CA ILE A 125 5.45 -2.99 -1.70
C ILE A 125 6.17 -3.94 -0.72
N PHE A 126 7.17 -3.44 0.00
CA PHE A 126 7.93 -4.25 0.97
C PHE A 126 7.13 -4.59 2.24
N PHE A 127 6.28 -3.68 2.74
CA PHE A 127 5.37 -4.00 3.86
C PHE A 127 4.33 -5.06 3.47
N GLY A 128 3.81 -5.01 2.24
CA GLY A 128 2.90 -6.04 1.72
C GLY A 128 3.53 -7.44 1.69
N CYS A 129 4.82 -7.53 1.35
CA CYS A 129 5.56 -8.79 1.32
C CYS A 129 5.72 -9.40 2.73
N SER A 130 6.10 -8.60 3.75
CA SER A 130 6.30 -9.11 5.11
C SER A 130 5.00 -9.52 5.81
N ILE A 131 3.87 -8.87 5.49
CA ILE A 131 2.54 -9.27 5.99
C ILE A 131 2.08 -10.56 5.32
N CYS A 132 2.39 -10.77 4.04
CA CYS A 132 1.99 -11.98 3.32
C CYS A 132 2.63 -13.25 3.89
N VAL A 133 3.88 -13.18 4.38
CA VAL A 133 4.53 -14.32 5.06
C VAL A 133 3.83 -14.66 6.39
N CYS A 134 3.37 -13.65 7.14
CA CYS A 134 2.70 -13.84 8.42
C CYS A 134 1.24 -14.32 8.28
N VAL A 135 0.50 -13.84 7.28
CA VAL A 135 -0.89 -14.26 7.03
C VAL A 135 -0.93 -15.67 6.43
N ASN A 136 0.00 -16.04 5.54
CA ASN A 136 0.11 -17.42 5.07
C ASN A 136 0.48 -18.38 6.20
N PHE A 137 1.31 -17.97 7.18
CA PHE A 137 1.64 -18.81 8.33
C PHE A 137 0.43 -19.01 9.28
N TRP A 138 -0.42 -18.00 9.45
CA TRP A 138 -1.63 -18.09 10.28
C TRP A 138 -2.77 -18.86 9.59
N LEU A 139 -2.92 -18.73 8.27
CA LEU A 139 -3.83 -19.56 7.46
C LEU A 139 -3.35 -21.02 7.36
N LEU A 140 -2.04 -21.28 7.24
CA LEU A 140 -1.51 -22.65 7.33
C LEU A 140 -1.74 -23.26 8.73
N LEU A 141 -1.54 -22.49 9.81
CA LEU A 141 -1.73 -23.00 11.17
C LEU A 141 -3.21 -23.27 11.47
N SER A 142 -4.12 -22.40 11.00
CA SER A 142 -5.56 -22.60 11.17
C SER A 142 -6.12 -23.73 10.30
N THR A 143 -5.60 -23.94 9.09
CA THR A 143 -5.98 -25.10 8.25
C THR A 143 -5.41 -26.41 8.79
N LEU A 144 -4.21 -26.43 9.36
CA LEU A 144 -3.65 -27.62 10.05
C LEU A 144 -4.41 -27.95 11.35
N LEU A 145 -4.85 -26.93 12.09
CA LEU A 145 -5.74 -27.12 13.25
C LEU A 145 -7.16 -27.58 12.83
N ALA A 146 -7.68 -27.08 11.72
CA ALA A 146 -8.96 -27.53 11.17
C ALA A 146 -8.89 -28.98 10.65
N PHE A 147 -7.78 -29.37 10.02
CA PHE A 147 -7.59 -30.74 9.51
C PHE A 147 -7.40 -31.76 10.63
N SER A 148 -6.73 -31.36 11.72
CA SER A 148 -6.63 -32.20 12.92
C SER A 148 -7.96 -32.35 13.66
N LEU A 149 -8.80 -31.31 13.73
CA LEU A 149 -10.16 -31.44 14.28
C LEU A 149 -11.07 -32.35 13.42
N PHE A 150 -10.90 -32.35 12.09
CA PHE A 150 -11.68 -33.22 11.20
C PHE A 150 -11.32 -34.70 11.34
N LEU A 151 -10.07 -35.01 11.70
CA LEU A 151 -9.64 -36.39 12.01
C LEU A 151 -10.07 -36.84 13.41
N VAL A 152 -10.25 -35.90 14.36
CA VAL A 152 -10.66 -36.22 15.74
C VAL A 152 -12.18 -36.29 15.91
N TYR A 153 -12.95 -35.54 15.11
CA TYR A 153 -14.42 -35.53 15.14
C TYR A 153 -15.02 -35.71 13.74
N PRO A 154 -15.15 -36.94 13.23
CA PRO A 154 -15.91 -37.18 12.01
C PRO A 154 -17.39 -36.81 12.22
N PRO A 155 -18.02 -36.06 11.29
CA PRO A 155 -19.44 -35.73 11.40
C PRO A 155 -20.29 -37.00 11.27
N ASN A 156 -21.12 -37.23 12.29
CA ASN A 156 -22.06 -38.34 12.36
C ASN A 156 -23.13 -38.15 11.27
N MET A 157 -23.06 -38.92 10.17
CA MET A 157 -24.12 -38.97 9.15
C MET A 157 -25.36 -39.65 9.73
N GLY A 158 -26.20 -38.88 10.42
CA GLY A 158 -27.56 -39.27 10.82
C GLY A 158 -28.50 -39.14 9.62
N GLY A 159 -29.00 -40.29 9.15
CA GLY A 159 -29.81 -40.42 7.95
C GLY A 159 -31.15 -39.68 7.99
N ILE A 160 -31.46 -39.02 6.88
CA ILE A 160 -32.80 -38.57 6.52
C ILE A 160 -33.38 -39.70 5.66
N LEU A 161 -34.17 -40.61 6.27
CA LEU A 161 -35.00 -41.54 5.51
C LEU A 161 -36.28 -40.81 5.11
N ALA A 162 -36.47 -40.71 3.80
CA ALA A 162 -37.74 -40.43 3.16
C ALA A 162 -38.70 -41.61 3.40
N SER A 163 -39.84 -41.36 4.04
CA SER A 163 -41.19 -41.76 3.62
C SER A 163 -42.23 -41.32 4.64
#